data_AF-Q5MX89-F1
#
_entry.id   AF-Q5MX89-F1
#
_cell.length_a   1.000
_cell.length_b   1.000
_cell.length_c   1.000
_cell.angle_alpha   90.00
_cell.angle_beta   90.00
_cell.angle_gamma   90.00
#
_symmetry.space_group_name_H-M   'P 1'
#
loop_
_entity.id
_entity.type
_entity.pdbx_description
1 polymer ?
#
loop_
_entity_poly.entity_id
_entity_poly.type
_entity_poly.pdbx_seq_one_letter_code
_entity_poly.pdbx_strand_id
1 'polypeptide(L)'
;DIEETLKRLVFDMKKSPAEVFDALKNQTVDLVLTAHPTQSVRRSLLQKHSRIRNCLVQLYSKDITPDDKQELDEALQREIQAAFRTDEIRRTQPTPQDEMRAGMSYFHETIWKGVPKFLRR
;
A
#
# COMPACT_ATOMS: atom_id res chain seq x y z
N ASP A 1 -13.53 12.08 -4.59
CA ASP A 1 -12.17 12.56 -4.26
C ASP A 1 -12.21 13.42 -2.98
N ILE A 2 -11.10 13.67 -2.26
CA ILE A 2 -11.17 14.49 -1.02
C ILE A 2 -11.50 15.94 -1.34
N GLU A 3 -10.93 16.47 -2.43
CA GLU A 3 -11.20 17.82 -2.93
C GLU A 3 -12.67 18.02 -3.32
N GLU A 4 -13.26 17.01 -3.96
CA GLU A 4 -14.68 17.00 -4.31
C GLU A 4 -15.58 17.04 -3.07
N THR A 5 -15.17 16.33 -2.00
CA THR A 5 -15.90 16.36 -0.72
C THR A 5 -15.82 17.75 -0.08
N LEU A 6 -14.65 18.39 -0.10
CA LEU A 6 -14.47 19.75 0.40
C LEU A 6 -15.30 20.76 -0.41
N LYS A 7 -15.29 20.64 -1.75
CA LYS A 7 -16.12 21.46 -2.65
C LYS A 7 -17.60 21.32 -2.31
N ARG A 8 -18.09 20.09 -2.11
CA ARG A 8 -19.49 19.84 -1.72
C ARG A 8 -19.85 20.49 -0.38
N LEU A 9 -18.95 20.45 0.60
CA LEU A 9 -19.17 21.07 1.91
C LEU A 9 -19.29 22.60 1.80
N VAL A 10 -18.49 23.22 0.94
CA VAL A 10 -18.50 24.68 0.75
C VAL A 10 -19.66 25.15 -0.12
N PHE A 11 -19.89 24.50 -1.26
CA PHE A 11 -20.88 24.95 -2.25
C PHE A 11 -22.30 24.48 -1.94
N ASP A 12 -22.49 23.21 -1.58
CA ASP A 12 -23.83 22.65 -1.40
C ASP A 12 -24.32 22.84 0.05
N MET A 13 -23.41 22.65 1.01
CA MET A 13 -23.73 22.73 2.44
C MET A 13 -23.43 24.10 3.07
N LYS A 14 -22.96 25.07 2.27
CA LYS A 14 -22.70 26.47 2.67
C LYS A 14 -21.81 26.61 3.92
N LYS A 15 -20.85 25.70 4.10
CA LYS A 15 -19.85 25.81 5.17
C LYS A 15 -18.72 26.73 4.74
N SER A 16 -18.26 27.59 5.64
CA SER A 16 -17.08 28.41 5.37
C SER A 16 -15.83 27.53 5.33
N PRO A 17 -14.82 27.89 4.51
CA PRO A 17 -13.54 27.17 4.49
C PRO A 17 -12.86 27.11 5.87
N ALA A 18 -13.02 28.15 6.68
CA ALA A 18 -12.48 28.21 8.04
C ALA A 18 -13.13 27.16 8.98
N GLU A 19 -14.45 26.98 8.92
CA GLU A 19 -15.15 25.95 9.71
C GLU A 19 -14.71 24.54 9.30
N VAL A 20 -14.57 24.28 8.01
CA VAL A 20 -14.12 22.97 7.51
C VAL A 20 -12.68 22.69 7.95
N PHE A 21 -11.79 23.69 7.87
CA PHE A 21 -10.42 23.56 8.35
C PHE A 21 -10.34 23.31 9.85
N ASP A 22 -11.16 24.00 10.64
CA ASP A 22 -11.19 23.79 12.10
C ASP A 22 -11.73 22.40 12.48
N ALA A 23 -12.75 21.92 11.76
CA ALA A 23 -13.24 20.55 11.91
C ALA A 23 -12.16 19.50 11.59
N LEU A 24 -11.38 19.71 10.52
CA LEU A 24 -10.29 18.81 10.14
C LEU A 24 -9.16 18.76 11.17
N LYS A 25 -8.82 19.88 11.82
CA LYS A 25 -7.83 19.91 12.92
C LYS A 25 -8.26 19.07 14.12
N ASN A 26 -9.56 18.98 14.37
CA ASN A 26 -10.13 18.25 15.50
C ASN A 26 -10.54 16.81 15.15
N GLN A 27 -10.47 16.42 13.87
CA GLN A 27 -10.84 15.08 13.43
C GLN A 27 -9.71 14.10 13.70
N THR A 28 -10.03 12.97 14.31
CA THR A 28 -9.11 11.84 14.49
C THR A 28 -9.75 10.57 13.96
N VAL A 29 -8.99 9.79 13.21
CA VAL A 29 -9.38 8.45 12.76
C VAL A 29 -8.34 7.47 13.29
N ASP A 30 -8.78 6.53 14.13
CA ASP A 30 -7.92 5.49 14.68
C ASP A 30 -8.18 4.16 13.96
N LEU A 31 -7.11 3.53 13.48
CA LEU A 31 -7.18 2.29 12.70
C LEU A 31 -6.56 1.16 13.51
N VAL A 32 -7.41 0.29 14.05
CA VAL A 32 -6.98 -0.88 14.83
C VAL A 32 -6.72 -2.05 13.89
N LEU A 33 -5.43 -2.41 13.72
CA LEU A 33 -5.05 -3.58 12.95
C LEU A 33 -5.32 -4.86 13.74
N THR A 34 -6.00 -5.82 13.11
CA THR A 34 -6.27 -7.14 13.67
C THR A 34 -5.42 -8.21 13.00
N ALA A 35 -5.21 -9.32 13.70
CA ALA A 35 -4.61 -10.51 13.10
C ALA A 35 -5.43 -10.98 11.88
N HIS A 36 -4.74 -11.47 10.85
CA HIS A 36 -5.40 -12.10 9.73
C HIS A 36 -5.63 -13.58 10.07
N PRO A 37 -6.88 -14.07 10.12
CA PRO A 37 -7.23 -15.36 10.73
C PRO A 37 -6.59 -16.58 10.05
N THR A 38 -6.17 -16.46 8.79
CA THR A 38 -5.68 -17.60 7.99
C THR A 38 -4.35 -17.36 7.28
N GLN A 39 -3.82 -16.13 7.27
CA GLN A 39 -2.69 -15.77 6.40
C GLN A 39 -1.92 -14.56 6.96
N SER A 40 -0.92 -14.81 7.79
CA SER A 40 0.15 -13.83 8.00
C SER A 40 1.04 -13.84 6.74
N VAL A 41 0.74 -12.98 5.77
CA VAL A 41 1.60 -12.84 4.58
C VAL A 41 3.01 -12.45 5.06
N ARG A 42 4.02 -13.22 4.64
CA ARG A 42 5.41 -12.95 5.04
C ARG A 42 5.89 -11.67 4.37
N ARG A 43 6.68 -10.87 5.10
CA ARG A 43 7.35 -9.67 4.57
C ARG A 43 8.08 -9.93 3.25
N SER A 44 8.76 -11.08 3.13
CA SER A 44 9.45 -11.47 1.90
C SER A 44 8.52 -11.56 0.69
N LEU A 45 7.27 -11.98 0.88
CA LEU A 45 6.28 -12.07 -0.19
C LEU A 45 5.71 -10.69 -0.54
N LEU A 46 5.42 -9.85 0.46
CA LEU A 46 5.00 -8.46 0.24
C LEU A 46 6.02 -7.69 -0.62
N GLN A 47 7.31 -7.88 -0.34
CA GLN A 47 8.39 -7.31 -1.15
C GLN A 47 8.39 -7.81 -2.59
N LYS A 48 8.16 -9.10 -2.81
CA LYS A 48 8.04 -9.68 -4.17
C LYS A 48 6.85 -9.08 -4.92
N HIS A 49 5.69 -9.00 -4.29
CA HIS A 49 4.53 -8.34 -4.88
C HIS A 49 4.78 -6.86 -5.18
N SER A 50 5.50 -6.14 -4.30
CA SER A 50 5.88 -4.75 -4.58
C SER A 50 6.82 -4.65 -5.80
N ARG A 51 7.77 -5.58 -5.97
CA ARG A 51 8.66 -5.59 -7.14
C ARG A 51 7.90 -5.92 -8.42
N ILE A 52 7.03 -6.94 -8.40
CA ILE A 52 6.14 -7.29 -9.51
C ILE A 52 5.31 -6.07 -9.93
N ARG A 53 4.70 -5.37 -8.97
CA ARG A 53 3.94 -4.14 -9.23
C ARG A 53 4.80 -3.06 -9.90
N ASN A 54 6.02 -2.85 -9.40
CA ASN A 54 6.93 -1.84 -9.95
C ASN A 54 7.36 -2.18 -11.39
N CYS A 55 7.70 -3.45 -11.68
CA CYS A 55 8.01 -3.90 -13.04
C CYS A 55 6.83 -3.65 -13.99
N LEU A 56 5.61 -3.97 -13.58
CA LEU A 56 4.41 -3.70 -14.37
C LEU A 56 4.23 -2.20 -14.63
N VAL A 57 4.37 -1.35 -13.60
CA VAL A 57 4.24 0.11 -13.78
C VAL A 57 5.29 0.65 -14.77
N GLN A 58 6.53 0.14 -14.72
CA GLN A 58 7.60 0.58 -15.62
C GLN A 58 7.39 0.09 -17.06
N LEU A 59 6.91 -1.15 -17.25
CA LEU A 59 6.63 -1.73 -18.56
C LEU A 59 5.58 -0.94 -19.36
N TYR A 60 4.62 -0.30 -18.67
CA TYR A 60 3.59 0.54 -19.29
C TYR A 60 3.93 2.03 -19.31
N SER A 61 5.19 2.40 -19.03
CA SER A 61 5.66 3.78 -19.21
C SER A 61 5.65 4.15 -20.70
N LYS A 62 5.35 5.43 -21.01
CA LYS A 62 5.21 5.91 -22.40
C LYS A 62 6.52 5.87 -23.20
N ASP A 63 7.65 6.06 -22.52
CA ASP A 63 8.97 6.25 -23.15
C ASP A 63 9.95 5.12 -22.80
N ILE A 64 9.52 3.86 -22.99
CA ILE A 64 10.34 2.68 -22.70
C ILE A 64 11.10 2.23 -23.96
N THR A 65 12.41 1.97 -23.83
CA THR A 65 13.20 1.42 -24.93
C THR A 65 12.97 -0.09 -25.08
N PRO A 66 13.22 -0.69 -26.27
CA PRO A 66 13.10 -2.13 -26.43
C PRO A 66 13.99 -2.93 -25.47
N ASP A 67 15.19 -2.44 -25.20
CA ASP A 67 16.15 -3.10 -24.30
C ASP A 67 15.65 -3.05 -22.84
N ASP A 68 15.20 -1.88 -22.37
CA ASP A 68 14.60 -1.73 -21.04
C ASP A 68 13.38 -2.65 -20.87
N LYS A 69 12.57 -2.78 -21.92
CA LYS A 69 11.39 -3.65 -21.91
C LYS A 69 11.78 -5.12 -21.78
N GLN A 70 12.82 -5.56 -22.48
CA GLN A 70 13.32 -6.93 -22.37
C GLN A 70 13.85 -7.19 -20.95
N GLU A 71 14.67 -6.30 -20.40
CA GLU A 71 15.19 -6.43 -19.04
C GLU A 71 14.07 -6.48 -17.99
N LEU A 72 13.04 -5.65 -18.16
CA LEU A 72 11.90 -5.60 -17.25
C LEU A 72 11.02 -6.85 -17.34
N ASP A 73 10.86 -7.44 -18.53
CA ASP A 73 10.12 -8.70 -18.70
C ASP A 73 10.87 -9.86 -18.05
N GLU A 74 12.19 -9.95 -18.25
CA GLU A 74 13.04 -10.94 -17.57
C GLU A 74 13.03 -10.76 -16.04
N ALA A 75 13.03 -9.52 -15.55
CA ALA A 75 12.91 -9.21 -14.13
C ALA A 75 11.55 -9.61 -13.56
N LEU A 76 10.46 -9.34 -14.29
CA LEU A 76 9.10 -9.71 -13.92
C LEU A 76 8.97 -11.23 -13.81
N GLN A 77 9.44 -11.98 -14.81
CA GLN A 77 9.42 -13.44 -14.81
C GLN A 77 10.21 -14.02 -13.64
N ARG A 78 11.40 -13.48 -13.33
CA ARG A 78 12.18 -13.88 -12.15
C ARG A 78 11.44 -13.66 -10.84
N GLU A 79 10.81 -12.49 -10.66
CA GLU A 79 10.09 -12.20 -9.41
C GLU A 79 8.82 -13.05 -9.26
N ILE A 80 8.09 -13.30 -10.34
CA ILE A 80 6.94 -14.22 -10.34
C ILE A 80 7.39 -15.64 -9.98
N GLN A 81 8.46 -16.14 -10.61
CA GLN A 81 8.98 -17.47 -10.32
C GLN A 81 9.48 -17.59 -8.87
N ALA A 82 10.13 -16.53 -8.37
CA ALA A 82 10.59 -16.49 -6.99
C ALA A 82 9.43 -16.44 -5.98
N ALA A 83 8.34 -15.75 -6.30
CA ALA A 83 7.13 -15.76 -5.49
C ALA A 83 6.48 -17.15 -5.50
N PHE A 84 6.30 -17.73 -6.69
CA PHE A 84 5.67 -19.04 -6.86
C PHE A 84 6.43 -20.18 -6.17
N ARG A 85 7.77 -20.16 -6.17
CA ARG A 85 8.60 -21.15 -5.46
C ARG A 85 8.71 -20.90 -3.95
N THR A 86 8.25 -19.75 -3.46
CA THR A 86 8.22 -19.48 -2.02
C THR A 86 6.93 -20.05 -1.46
N ASP A 87 7.03 -21.07 -0.59
CA ASP A 87 5.85 -21.65 0.08
C ASP A 87 5.18 -20.58 0.97
N GLU A 88 4.03 -20.09 0.52
CA GLU A 88 3.23 -19.07 1.23
C GLU A 88 2.47 -19.68 2.41
N ILE A 89 2.18 -20.99 2.33
CA ILE A 89 1.36 -21.68 3.31
C ILE A 89 2.22 -21.99 4.53
N ARG A 90 1.92 -21.32 5.64
CA ARG A 90 2.49 -21.71 6.93
C ARG A 90 1.89 -23.06 7.34
N ARG A 91 2.76 -24.08 7.47
CA ARG A 91 2.38 -25.41 7.95
C ARG A 91 2.07 -25.45 9.45
N THR A 92 2.48 -24.42 10.19
CA THR A 92 2.26 -24.25 11.64
C THR A 92 1.63 -22.90 11.91
N GLN A 93 0.68 -22.84 12.83
CA GLN A 93 0.05 -21.60 13.24
C GLN A 93 1.11 -20.60 13.76
N PRO A 94 1.09 -19.33 13.31
CA PRO A 94 2.01 -18.32 13.83
C PRO A 94 1.78 -18.08 15.31
N THR A 95 2.84 -17.74 16.04
CA THR A 95 2.73 -17.25 17.40
C THR A 95 2.20 -15.80 17.40
N PRO A 96 1.61 -15.30 18.50
CA PRO A 96 1.18 -13.90 18.58
C PRO A 96 2.30 -12.89 18.25
N GLN A 97 3.55 -13.21 18.60
CA GLN A 97 4.71 -12.38 18.27
C GLN A 97 5.00 -12.34 16.76
N ASP A 98 4.77 -13.45 16.06
CA ASP A 98 4.90 -13.52 14.61
C ASP A 98 3.82 -12.71 13.89
N GLU A 99 2.58 -12.73 14.40
CA GLU A 99 1.48 -11.92 13.86
C GLU A 99 1.72 -10.43 14.04
N MET A 100 2.19 -10.02 15.22
CA MET A 100 2.61 -8.64 15.48
C MET A 100 3.70 -8.21 14.49
N ARG A 101 4.74 -9.04 14.29
CA ARG A 101 5.82 -8.74 13.34
C ARG A 101 5.31 -8.64 11.90
N ALA A 102 4.37 -9.50 11.51
CA ALA A 102 3.75 -9.47 10.19
C ALA A 102 2.91 -8.18 10.00
N GLY A 103 2.09 -7.81 10.98
CA GLY A 103 1.32 -6.55 10.95
C GLY A 103 2.24 -5.33 10.83
N MET A 104 3.33 -5.29 11.59
CA MET A 104 4.33 -4.21 11.52
C MET A 104 5.04 -4.10 10.17
N SER A 105 5.04 -5.16 9.35
CA SER A 105 5.63 -5.10 8.02
C SER A 105 4.87 -4.14 7.08
N TYR A 106 3.53 -4.09 7.18
CA TYR A 106 2.71 -3.12 6.44
C TYR A 106 3.01 -1.68 6.85
N PHE A 107 3.28 -1.44 8.14
CA PHE A 107 3.69 -0.11 8.61
C PHE A 107 4.95 0.37 7.90
N HIS A 108 5.98 -0.45 7.86
CA HIS A 108 7.26 -0.09 7.27
C HIS A 108 7.21 0.01 5.74
N GLU A 109 6.43 -0.85 5.07
CA GLU A 109 6.40 -0.93 3.61
C GLU A 109 5.43 0.06 2.95
N THR A 110 4.28 0.34 3.58
CA THR A 110 3.23 1.17 2.97
C THR A 110 2.83 2.37 3.84
N ILE A 111 2.41 2.16 5.09
CA ILE A 111 1.76 3.20 5.91
C ILE A 111 2.73 4.35 6.21
N TRP A 112 3.99 4.04 6.53
CA TRP A 112 5.02 5.05 6.85
C TRP A 112 5.20 6.09 5.75
N LYS A 113 5.14 5.67 4.48
CA LYS A 113 5.23 6.56 3.32
C LYS A 113 3.86 7.11 2.90
N GLY A 114 2.80 6.35 3.13
CA GLY A 114 1.43 6.67 2.72
C GLY A 114 0.80 7.80 3.53
N VAL A 115 0.94 7.79 4.85
CA VAL A 115 0.31 8.79 5.74
C VAL A 115 0.82 10.21 5.47
N PRO A 116 2.14 10.49 5.41
CA PRO A 116 2.62 11.83 5.07
C PRO A 116 2.21 12.28 3.67
N LYS A 117 2.12 11.34 2.71
CA LYS A 117 1.66 11.64 1.35
C LYS A 117 0.17 12.00 1.31
N PHE A 118 -0.65 11.32 2.12
CA PHE A 118 -2.07 11.63 2.26
C PHE A 118 -2.27 13.01 2.92
N LEU A 119 -1.55 13.32 3.99
CA LEU A 119 -1.66 14.61 4.68
C LEU A 119 -1.16 15.80 3.85
N ARG A 120 -0.29 15.56 2.85
CA ARG A 120 0.21 16.60 1.93
C ARG A 120 -0.75 16.88 0.77
N ARG A 121 -1.60 15.92 0.42
CA ARG A 121 -2.52 16.02 -0.72
C ARG A 121 -3.65 16.99 -0.41
#